data_AF-A0A8H7MYW8-F1
#
_entry.id   AF-A0A8H7MYW8-F1
#
_cell.length_a   1.000
_cell.length_b   1.000
_cell.length_c   1.000
_cell.angle_alpha   90.00
_cell.angle_beta   90.00
_cell.angle_gamma   90.00
#
_symmetry.space_group_name_H-M   'P 1'
#
loop_
_entity.id
_entity.type
_entity.pdbx_description
1 polymer ?
#
loop_
_entity_poly.entity_id
_entity_poly.type
_entity_poly.pdbx_seq_one_letter_code
_entity_poly.pdbx_strand_id
1 'polypeptide(L)'
;MPLIIVTGLPTSGKTTRAKQLHDYLAERVTDSNYRLHYISDDTLSISRTVYDLSALPAHTRSANASEKDARAAIYGAVKRVLTNKDIVVLDSPNYIKGWRYQLHCEAKAVRTPSCILQIGSSKEQAKQVNDKRLERRAKGEAQLEGEEPYEEGNWENLVFRYEEPNPDDDTVG
;
A
#
# COMPACT_ATOMS: atom_id res chain seq x y z
N MET A 1 -0.44 -20.04 -1.45
CA MET A 1 -0.34 -19.08 -2.58
C MET A 1 -0.47 -17.66 -2.05
N PRO A 2 0.13 -16.66 -2.70
CA PRO A 2 0.96 -15.73 -1.94
C PRO A 2 0.25 -14.51 -1.36
N LEU A 3 0.90 -13.92 -0.35
CA LEU A 3 0.76 -12.50 -0.03
C LEU A 3 1.53 -11.68 -1.06
N ILE A 4 0.84 -10.81 -1.80
CA ILE A 4 1.41 -9.92 -2.81
C ILE A 4 1.46 -8.51 -2.23
N ILE A 5 2.65 -8.03 -1.94
CA ILE A 5 2.89 -6.74 -1.30
C ILE A 5 3.18 -5.71 -2.40
N VAL A 6 2.19 -4.88 -2.74
CA VAL A 6 2.36 -3.81 -3.74
C VAL A 6 3.10 -2.65 -3.10
N THR A 7 4.08 -2.07 -3.78
CA THR A 7 4.85 -0.93 -3.26
C THR A 7 5.26 0.02 -4.38
N GLY A 8 5.62 1.25 -4.04
CA GLY A 8 5.99 2.29 -4.99
C GLY A 8 5.72 3.68 -4.46
N LEU A 9 6.23 4.69 -5.18
CA LEU A 9 6.07 6.10 -4.82
C LEU A 9 4.59 6.47 -4.58
N PRO A 10 4.31 7.49 -3.74
CA PRO A 10 2.97 8.08 -3.70
C PRO A 10 2.53 8.44 -5.12
N THR A 11 1.26 8.20 -5.45
CA THR A 11 0.66 8.48 -6.78
C THR A 11 1.34 7.81 -7.99
N SER A 12 2.11 6.74 -7.81
CA SER A 12 2.77 5.98 -8.91
C SER A 12 1.87 5.04 -9.72
N GLY A 13 0.58 4.92 -9.38
CA GLY A 13 -0.34 3.98 -10.03
C GLY A 13 -0.43 2.59 -9.38
N LYS A 14 -0.02 2.45 -8.10
CA LYS A 14 -0.18 1.23 -7.30
C LYS A 14 -1.56 0.61 -7.42
N THR A 15 -2.60 1.37 -7.11
CA THR A 15 -4.00 0.92 -7.16
C THR A 15 -4.42 0.47 -8.56
N THR A 16 -3.99 1.17 -9.60
CA THR A 16 -4.27 0.77 -10.99
C THR A 16 -3.69 -0.61 -11.28
N ARG A 17 -2.43 -0.85 -10.92
CA ARG A 17 -1.76 -2.13 -11.17
C ARG A 17 -2.27 -3.24 -10.24
N ALA A 18 -2.59 -2.92 -9.00
CA ALA A 18 -3.16 -3.86 -8.05
C ALA A 18 -4.53 -4.38 -8.50
N LYS A 19 -5.41 -3.49 -9.00
CA LYS A 19 -6.71 -3.87 -9.57
C LYS A 19 -6.56 -4.71 -10.84
N GLN A 20 -5.69 -4.31 -11.76
CA GLN A 20 -5.40 -5.13 -12.96
C GLN A 20 -4.91 -6.53 -12.61
N LEU A 21 -4.03 -6.65 -11.61
CA LEU A 21 -3.55 -7.95 -11.13
C LEU A 21 -4.68 -8.74 -10.46
N HIS A 22 -5.49 -8.09 -9.63
CA HIS A 22 -6.63 -8.72 -8.98
C HIS A 22 -7.60 -9.31 -10.02
N ASP A 23 -7.97 -8.53 -11.04
CA ASP A 23 -8.88 -8.98 -12.10
C ASP A 23 -8.28 -10.15 -12.90
N TYR A 24 -6.99 -10.06 -13.25
CA TYR A 24 -6.25 -11.13 -13.91
C TYR A 24 -6.23 -12.44 -13.09
N LEU A 25 -6.10 -12.33 -11.77
CA LEU A 25 -6.10 -13.47 -10.86
C LEU A 25 -7.51 -14.02 -10.63
N ALA A 26 -8.54 -13.16 -10.55
CA ALA A 26 -9.93 -13.55 -10.36
C ALA A 26 -10.38 -14.55 -11.44
N GLU A 27 -10.04 -14.27 -12.71
CA GLU A 27 -10.31 -15.17 -13.84
C GLU A 27 -9.63 -16.54 -13.68
N ARG A 28 -8.41 -16.57 -13.11
CA ARG A 28 -7.60 -17.79 -12.99
C ARG A 28 -7.94 -18.63 -11.77
N VAL A 29 -8.47 -18.01 -10.72
CA VAL A 29 -8.85 -18.73 -9.50
C VAL A 29 -10.28 -19.29 -9.56
N THR A 30 -11.05 -18.97 -10.60
CA THR A 30 -12.47 -19.38 -10.73
C THR A 30 -12.68 -20.90 -10.63
N ASP A 31 -11.79 -21.70 -11.24
CA ASP A 31 -11.84 -23.17 -11.18
C ASP A 31 -10.90 -23.77 -10.11
N SER A 32 -10.43 -22.94 -9.18
CA SER A 32 -9.46 -23.33 -8.17
C SER A 32 -10.06 -23.30 -6.75
N ASN A 33 -9.43 -24.00 -5.80
CA ASN A 33 -9.83 -23.95 -4.38
C ASN A 33 -9.29 -22.72 -3.63
N TYR A 34 -8.84 -21.69 -4.35
CA TYR A 34 -8.23 -20.49 -3.76
C TYR A 34 -9.24 -19.36 -3.64
N ARG A 35 -9.13 -18.59 -2.56
CA ARG A 35 -9.88 -17.34 -2.39
C ARG A 35 -8.94 -16.17 -2.69
N LEU A 36 -9.48 -15.12 -3.30
CA LEU A 36 -8.75 -13.91 -3.64
C LEU A 36 -9.26 -12.76 -2.77
N HIS A 37 -8.33 -12.03 -2.16
CA HIS A 37 -8.61 -10.87 -1.31
C HIS A 37 -7.85 -9.65 -1.82
N TYR A 38 -8.52 -8.51 -1.84
CA TYR A 38 -7.92 -7.21 -2.10
C TYR A 38 -8.04 -6.36 -0.84
N ILE A 39 -6.89 -5.88 -0.34
CA ILE A 39 -6.81 -5.02 0.84
C ILE A 39 -6.04 -3.76 0.44
N SER A 40 -6.63 -2.61 0.71
CA SER A 40 -5.98 -1.31 0.56
C SER A 40 -6.30 -0.39 1.73
N ASP A 41 -5.55 0.70 1.85
CA ASP A 41 -5.85 1.78 2.81
C ASP A 41 -7.32 2.24 2.64
N ASP A 42 -7.77 2.43 1.40
CA ASP A 42 -9.13 2.86 1.07
C ASP A 42 -10.18 1.84 1.53
N THR A 43 -9.98 0.54 1.28
CA THR A 43 -10.91 -0.53 1.75
C THR A 43 -11.01 -0.60 3.28
N LEU A 44 -10.00 -0.09 3.98
CA LEU A 44 -9.95 -0.03 5.43
C LEU A 44 -10.34 1.36 5.98
N SER A 45 -10.78 2.28 5.11
CA SER A 45 -11.13 3.66 5.46
C SER A 45 -9.99 4.43 6.13
N ILE A 46 -8.75 4.16 5.72
CA ILE A 46 -7.54 4.84 6.20
C ILE A 46 -7.26 6.04 5.27
N SER A 47 -7.46 7.26 5.76
CA SER A 47 -7.13 8.48 4.99
C SER A 47 -5.63 8.65 4.83
N ARG A 48 -5.18 9.23 3.71
CA ARG A 48 -3.76 9.52 3.46
C ARG A 48 -3.14 10.51 4.43
N THR A 49 -3.96 11.25 5.17
CA THR A 49 -3.53 12.17 6.23
C THR A 49 -2.81 11.44 7.38
N VAL A 50 -3.03 10.13 7.57
CA VAL A 50 -2.32 9.36 8.61
C VAL A 50 -0.80 9.30 8.39
N TYR A 51 -0.35 9.50 7.14
CA TYR A 51 1.06 9.54 6.75
C TYR A 51 1.68 10.92 6.89
N ASP A 52 0.87 11.96 7.12
CA ASP A 52 1.35 13.33 7.28
C ASP A 52 1.93 13.55 8.68
N LEU A 53 3.26 13.60 8.75
CA LEU A 53 3.98 13.82 10.01
C LEU A 53 3.95 15.29 10.49
N SER A 54 3.48 16.22 9.65
CA SER A 54 3.34 17.63 10.00
C SER A 54 2.04 17.94 10.76
N ALA A 55 1.01 17.12 10.53
CA ALA A 55 -0.30 17.25 11.16
C ALA A 55 -0.35 16.46 12.48
N LEU A 56 0.15 17.08 13.55
CA LEU A 56 0.08 16.51 14.90
C LEU A 56 -1.14 17.06 15.68
N PRO A 57 -2.14 16.23 16.05
CA PRO A 57 -3.08 16.61 17.08
C PRO A 57 -2.33 16.92 18.39
N ALA A 58 -2.77 17.95 19.11
CA ALA A 58 -2.08 18.49 20.30
C ALA A 58 -1.82 17.46 21.44
N HIS A 59 -2.44 16.29 21.39
CA HIS A 59 -2.34 15.23 22.42
C HIS A 59 -1.62 13.95 21.94
N THR A 60 -1.03 13.96 20.75
CA THR A 60 -0.38 12.77 20.20
C THR A 60 1.04 12.61 20.75
N ARG A 61 1.36 11.42 21.27
CA ARG A 61 2.67 11.12 21.88
C ARG A 61 3.85 11.11 20.90
N SER A 62 3.60 11.03 19.59
CA SER A 62 4.61 10.99 18.53
C SER A 62 4.00 11.36 17.17
N ALA A 63 4.78 12.02 16.31
CA ALA A 63 4.43 12.27 14.89
C ALA A 63 3.98 11.02 14.13
N ASN A 64 4.46 9.83 14.55
CA ASN A 64 4.25 8.59 13.83
C ASN A 64 3.09 7.74 14.37
N ALA A 65 2.31 8.23 15.34
CA ALA A 65 1.29 7.42 16.00
C ALA A 65 0.17 6.99 15.02
N SER A 66 -0.32 7.91 14.21
CA SER A 66 -1.33 7.64 13.17
C SER A 66 -0.86 6.60 12.16
N GLU A 67 0.36 6.74 11.66
CA GLU A 67 0.97 5.81 10.72
C GLU A 67 1.15 4.41 11.33
N LYS A 68 1.51 4.35 12.62
CA LYS A 68 1.64 3.09 13.37
C LYS A 68 0.28 2.39 13.50
N ASP A 69 -0.77 3.14 13.81
CA ASP A 69 -2.13 2.59 13.94
C ASP A 69 -2.68 2.12 12.59
N ALA A 70 -2.41 2.87 11.51
CA ALA A 70 -2.71 2.45 10.14
C ALA A 70 -2.04 1.12 9.79
N ARG A 71 -0.73 0.97 10.08
CA ARG A 71 -0.04 -0.32 9.90
C ARG A 71 -0.64 -1.44 10.73
N ALA A 72 -1.05 -1.17 11.98
CA ALA A 72 -1.68 -2.18 12.83
C ALA A 72 -3.03 -2.64 12.26
N ALA A 73 -3.84 -1.71 11.72
CA ALA A 73 -5.10 -2.01 11.06
C ALA A 73 -4.89 -2.87 9.80
N ILE A 74 -3.94 -2.48 8.94
CA ILE A 74 -3.57 -3.23 7.73
C ILE A 74 -3.06 -4.63 8.09
N TYR A 75 -2.15 -4.73 9.06
CA TYR A 75 -1.63 -6.02 9.53
C TYR A 75 -2.76 -6.92 10.02
N GLY A 76 -3.68 -6.38 10.83
CA GLY A 76 -4.85 -7.10 11.31
C GLY A 76 -5.76 -7.58 10.17
N ALA A 77 -5.96 -6.77 9.12
CA ALA A 77 -6.75 -7.13 7.95
C ALA A 77 -6.11 -8.29 7.17
N VAL A 78 -4.81 -8.20 6.87
CA VAL A 78 -4.06 -9.26 6.18
C VAL A 78 -4.10 -10.55 7.00
N LYS A 79 -3.77 -10.48 8.29
CA LYS A 79 -3.71 -11.64 9.18
C LYS A 79 -5.03 -12.40 9.30
N ARG A 80 -6.17 -11.70 9.25
CA ARG A 80 -7.50 -12.33 9.32
C ARG A 80 -7.80 -13.24 8.13
N VAL A 81 -7.26 -12.93 6.95
CA VAL A 81 -7.60 -13.64 5.71
C VAL A 81 -6.47 -14.53 5.19
N LEU A 82 -5.22 -14.26 5.59
CA LEU A 82 -4.05 -14.93 5.03
C LEU A 82 -3.95 -16.39 5.51
N THR A 83 -4.06 -17.32 4.57
CA THR A 83 -3.79 -18.75 4.79
C THR A 83 -3.02 -19.33 3.59
N ASN A 84 -2.69 -20.62 3.62
CA ASN A 84 -2.09 -21.29 2.47
C ASN A 84 -3.03 -21.44 1.26
N LYS A 85 -4.34 -21.20 1.42
CA LYS A 85 -5.39 -21.26 0.38
C LYS A 85 -5.94 -19.88 -0.02
N ASP A 86 -5.34 -18.79 0.45
CA ASP A 86 -5.79 -17.43 0.17
C ASP A 86 -4.70 -16.65 -0.55
N ILE A 87 -5.05 -15.98 -1.64
CA ILE A 87 -4.20 -14.99 -2.31
C ILE A 87 -4.62 -13.62 -1.80
N VAL A 88 -3.67 -12.83 -1.32
CA VAL A 88 -3.95 -11.51 -0.76
C VAL A 88 -3.14 -10.47 -1.53
N VAL A 89 -3.83 -9.57 -2.22
CA VAL A 89 -3.23 -8.38 -2.85
C VAL A 89 -3.31 -7.22 -1.86
N LEU A 90 -2.16 -6.78 -1.35
CA LEU A 90 -2.07 -5.64 -0.44
C LEU A 90 -1.61 -4.39 -1.20
N ASP A 91 -2.56 -3.50 -1.49
CA ASP A 91 -2.38 -2.20 -2.14
C ASP A 91 -2.29 -1.07 -1.11
N SER A 92 -1.07 -0.81 -0.63
CA SER A 92 -0.77 0.23 0.34
C SER A 92 0.60 0.85 -0.02
N PRO A 93 0.99 2.02 0.53
CA PRO A 93 2.29 2.60 0.25
C PRO A 93 3.48 1.65 0.48
N ASN A 94 3.46 0.84 1.55
CA ASN A 94 4.44 -0.21 1.83
C ASN A 94 5.91 0.22 1.63
N TYR A 95 6.23 1.47 1.98
CA TYR A 95 7.48 2.15 1.62
C TYR A 95 8.64 1.87 2.59
N ILE A 96 8.36 1.28 3.75
CA ILE A 96 9.35 0.96 4.78
C ILE A 96 9.78 -0.51 4.64
N LYS A 97 11.08 -0.77 4.53
CA LYS A 97 11.69 -2.11 4.45
C LYS A 97 11.31 -2.98 5.64
N GLY A 98 11.45 -2.46 6.85
CA GLY A 98 11.08 -3.17 8.09
C GLY A 98 9.60 -3.57 8.13
N TRP A 99 8.72 -2.77 7.53
CA TRP A 99 7.30 -3.10 7.43
C TRP A 99 7.04 -4.21 6.39
N ARG A 100 7.68 -4.16 5.22
CA ARG A 100 7.60 -5.25 4.23
C ARG A 100 8.13 -6.56 4.80
N TYR A 101 9.21 -6.50 5.59
CA TYR A 101 9.74 -7.68 6.29
C TYR A 101 8.74 -8.26 7.29
N GLN A 102 8.03 -7.43 8.07
CA GLN A 102 6.96 -7.90 8.96
C GLN A 102 5.86 -8.65 8.22
N LEU A 103 5.43 -8.15 7.06
CA LEU A 103 4.45 -8.81 6.19
C LEU A 103 4.97 -10.14 5.63
N HIS A 104 6.24 -10.18 5.21
CA HIS A 104 6.90 -11.42 4.78
C HIS A 104 6.93 -12.47 5.90
N CYS A 105 7.29 -12.07 7.12
CA CYS A 105 7.28 -12.94 8.29
C CYS A 105 5.89 -13.52 8.57
N GLU A 106 4.82 -12.74 8.39
CA GLU A 106 3.45 -13.23 8.55
C GLU A 106 3.10 -14.31 7.52
N ALA A 107 3.45 -14.08 6.25
CA ALA A 107 3.27 -15.09 5.21
C ALA A 107 4.07 -16.38 5.51
N LYS A 108 5.31 -16.23 5.97
CA LYS A 108 6.16 -17.35 6.41
C LYS A 108 5.52 -18.12 7.58
N ALA A 109 4.94 -17.42 8.55
CA ALA A 109 4.29 -18.04 9.72
C ALA A 109 3.11 -18.94 9.33
N VAL A 110 2.33 -18.56 8.31
CA VAL A 110 1.22 -19.37 7.79
C VAL A 110 1.62 -20.28 6.62
N ARG A 111 2.92 -20.44 6.38
CA ARG A 111 3.50 -21.31 5.34
C ARG A 111 2.95 -21.00 3.94
N THR A 112 2.77 -19.72 3.63
CA THR A 112 2.42 -19.27 2.29
C THR A 112 3.55 -18.41 1.71
N PRO A 113 3.83 -18.49 0.40
CA PRO A 113 4.84 -17.62 -0.21
C PRO A 113 4.43 -16.14 -0.11
N SER A 114 5.39 -15.23 -0.25
CA SER A 114 5.10 -13.82 -0.46
C SER A 114 5.97 -13.27 -1.58
N CYS A 115 5.51 -12.20 -2.24
CA CYS A 115 6.30 -11.46 -3.21
C CYS A 115 6.05 -9.97 -3.09
N ILE A 116 7.02 -9.19 -3.57
CA ILE A 116 6.92 -7.73 -3.65
C ILE A 116 6.65 -7.36 -5.11
N LEU A 117 5.62 -6.55 -5.33
CA LEU A 117 5.29 -5.97 -6.62
C LEU A 117 5.59 -4.46 -6.58
N GLN A 118 6.78 -4.08 -7.05
CA GLN A 118 7.15 -2.67 -7.18
C GLN A 118 6.54 -2.06 -8.43
N ILE A 119 5.85 -0.93 -8.27
CA ILE A 119 5.33 -0.14 -9.39
C ILE A 119 6.33 0.95 -9.74
N GLY A 120 6.96 0.78 -10.91
CA GLY A 120 7.88 1.76 -11.48
C GLY A 120 7.15 2.99 -12.03
N SER A 121 7.55 4.16 -11.54
CA SER A 121 7.16 5.48 -12.04
C SER A 121 8.30 6.44 -11.74
N SER A 122 8.58 7.39 -12.63
CA SER A 122 9.52 8.47 -12.30
C SER A 122 8.93 9.35 -11.19
N LYS A 123 9.80 10.04 -10.42
CA LYS A 123 9.37 11.00 -9.39
C LYS A 123 8.50 12.09 -10.01
N GLU A 124 8.90 12.60 -11.17
CA GLU A 124 8.23 13.67 -11.90
C GLU A 124 6.84 13.24 -12.36
N GLN A 125 6.70 12.04 -12.92
CA GLN A 125 5.40 11.50 -13.34
C GLN A 125 4.45 11.31 -12.16
N ALA A 126 4.96 10.74 -11.07
CA ALA A 126 4.19 10.55 -9.84
C ALA A 126 3.74 11.90 -9.25
N LYS A 127 4.61 12.91 -9.24
CA LYS A 127 4.30 14.27 -8.77
C LYS A 127 3.23 14.91 -9.63
N GLN A 128 3.34 14.84 -10.95
CA GLN A 128 2.33 15.37 -11.87
C GLN A 128 0.94 14.77 -11.64
N VAL A 129 0.85 13.48 -11.30
CA VAL A 129 -0.43 12.85 -10.94
C VAL A 129 -0.99 13.43 -9.64
N ASN A 130 -0.13 13.65 -8.63
CA ASN A 130 -0.55 14.27 -7.37
C ASN A 130 -1.04 15.71 -7.57
N ASP A 131 -0.29 16.50 -8.34
CA ASP A 131 -0.61 17.91 -8.62
C ASP A 131 -1.96 18.02 -9.36
N LYS A 132 -2.20 17.17 -10.36
CA LYS A 132 -3.52 17.09 -11.02
C LYS A 132 -4.64 16.76 -10.03
N ARG A 133 -4.40 15.85 -9.08
CA ARG A 133 -5.40 15.51 -8.04
C ARG A 133 -5.65 16.68 -7.09
N LEU A 134 -4.60 17.42 -6.70
CA LEU A 134 -4.71 18.64 -5.91
C LEU A 134 -5.51 19.74 -6.65
N GLU A 135 -5.23 19.95 -7.94
CA GLU A 135 -5.96 20.90 -8.77
C GLU A 135 -7.45 20.57 -8.89
N ARG A 136 -7.79 19.29 -9.11
CA ARG A 136 -9.19 18.83 -9.14
C ARG A 136 -9.90 19.11 -7.82
N ARG A 137 -9.24 18.81 -6.69
CA ARG A 137 -9.77 19.11 -5.35
C ARG A 137 -9.99 20.60 -5.15
N ALA A 138 -9.06 21.45 -5.57
CA ALA A 138 -9.17 22.91 -5.48
C ALA A 138 -10.33 23.48 -6.34
N LYS A 139 -10.63 22.84 -7.48
CA LYS A 139 -11.78 23.16 -8.32
C LYS A 139 -13.12 22.66 -7.78
N GLY A 140 -13.12 21.92 -6.67
CA GLY A 140 -14.32 21.29 -6.11
C GLY A 140 -14.87 20.15 -6.97
N GLU A 141 -14.05 19.57 -7.84
CA GLU A 141 -14.44 18.42 -8.65
C GLU A 141 -14.61 17.18 -7.74
N ALA A 142 -15.51 16.28 -8.12
CA ALA A 142 -15.76 15.05 -7.38
C ALA A 142 -14.47 14.21 -7.30
N GLN A 143 -14.05 13.91 -6.08
CA GLN A 143 -12.93 13.02 -5.84
C GLN A 143 -13.33 11.59 -6.20
N LEU A 144 -12.59 10.97 -7.12
CA LEU A 144 -12.74 9.56 -7.44
C LEU A 144 -12.21 8.70 -6.27
N GLU A 145 -12.84 7.55 -6.05
CA GLU A 145 -12.40 6.59 -5.03
C GLU A 145 -10.95 6.15 -5.28
N GLY A 146 -10.11 6.21 -4.25
CA GLY A 146 -8.68 5.93 -4.33
C GLY A 146 -7.83 7.00 -5.05
N GLU A 147 -8.40 8.18 -5.31
CA GLU A 147 -7.69 9.32 -5.91
C GLU A 147 -7.44 10.49 -4.96
N GLU A 148 -7.51 10.29 -3.64
CA GLU A 148 -7.18 11.33 -2.65
C GLU A 148 -5.77 11.91 -2.92
N PRO A 149 -5.56 13.23 -3.04
CA PRO A 149 -4.22 13.77 -3.18
C PRO A 149 -3.44 13.69 -1.85
N TYR A 150 -2.11 13.74 -1.94
CA TYR A 150 -1.26 14.04 -0.78
C TYR A 150 -0.95 15.54 -0.76
N GLU A 151 -0.92 16.15 0.43
CA GLU A 151 -0.35 17.48 0.58
C GLU A 151 1.12 17.49 0.15
N GLU A 152 1.60 18.60 -0.40
CA GLU A 152 2.92 18.67 -1.02
C GLU A 152 4.06 18.26 -0.08
N GLY A 153 4.06 18.77 1.15
CA GLY A 153 5.06 18.40 2.15
C GLY A 153 5.02 16.91 2.53
N ASN A 154 3.83 16.33 2.63
CA ASN A 154 3.65 14.91 2.90
C ASN A 154 4.12 14.05 1.70
N TRP A 155 3.79 14.46 0.47
CA TRP A 155 4.21 13.75 -0.73
C TRP A 155 5.74 13.68 -0.85
N GLU A 156 6.44 14.80 -0.67
CA GLU A 156 7.91 14.84 -0.70
C GLU A 156 8.52 14.00 0.45
N ASN A 157 7.91 14.06 1.64
CA ASN A 157 8.34 13.24 2.78
C ASN A 157 8.22 11.73 2.47
N LEU A 158 7.11 11.30 1.88
CA LEU A 158 6.88 9.92 1.49
C LEU A 158 7.85 9.44 0.40
N VAL A 159 8.17 10.30 -0.57
CA VAL A 159 9.20 10.00 -1.58
C VAL A 159 10.56 9.85 -0.92
N PHE A 160 10.94 10.75 -0.01
CA PHE A 160 12.22 10.69 0.69
C PHE A 160 12.37 9.44 1.57
N ARG A 161 11.27 9.00 2.19
CA ARG A 161 11.24 7.81 3.05
C ARG A 161 11.07 6.49 2.29
N TYR A 162 10.91 6.54 0.96
CA TYR A 162 10.69 5.34 0.17
C TYR A 162 11.97 4.51 0.04
N GLU A 163 11.96 3.33 0.65
CA GLU A 163 13.03 2.35 0.56
C GLU A 163 12.70 1.36 -0.56
N GLU A 164 13.35 1.50 -1.72
CA GLU A 164 13.14 0.59 -2.86
C GLU A 164 13.44 -0.87 -2.49
N PRO A 165 12.59 -1.84 -2.91
CA PRO A 165 12.89 -3.26 -2.76
C PRO A 165 14.21 -3.59 -3.45
N ASN A 166 15.09 -4.31 -2.75
CA ASN A 166 16.38 -4.73 -3.29
C ASN A 166 16.40 -6.26 -3.41
N PRO A 167 16.58 -6.84 -4.61
CA PRO A 167 16.58 -8.28 -4.80
C PRO A 167 17.65 -9.01 -3.95
N ASP A 168 18.75 -8.36 -3.61
CA ASP A 168 19.82 -8.98 -2.81
C ASP A 168 19.51 -9.03 -1.30
N ASP A 169 18.68 -8.12 -0.80
CA ASP A 169 18.30 -8.05 0.63
C ASP A 169 17.01 -8.83 0.94
N ASP A 170 16.10 -8.91 -0.03
CA ASP A 170 14.75 -9.45 0.16
C ASP A 170 14.64 -10.96 -0.18
N THR A 171 15.76 -11.60 -0.56
CA THR A 171 15.84 -13.03 -0.95
C THR A 171 16.52 -13.94 0.09
N VAL A 172 16.98 -13.40 1.22
CA VAL A 172 17.57 -14.21 2.30
C VAL A 172 16.45 -14.79 3.18
N GLY A 173 15.82 -15.89 2.75
CA GLY A 173 14.74 -16.51 3.53
C GLY A 173 14.29 -17.89 3.11
#